data_AF-I4VSQ7-F1
#
_entry.id   AF-I4VSQ7-F1
#
_cell.length_a   1.000
_cell.length_b   1.000
_cell.length_c   1.000
_cell.angle_alpha   90.00
_cell.angle_beta   90.00
_cell.angle_gamma   90.00
#
_symmetry.space_group_name_H-M   'P 1'
#
loop_
_entity.id
_entity.type
_entity.pdbx_description
1 polymer ?
#
loop_
_entity_poly.entity_id
_entity_poly.type
_entity_poly.pdbx_seq_one_letter_code
_entity_poly.pdbx_strand_id
1 'polypeptide(L)'
;MTLQPVLAFAWNPAVGIPMLIVGLIVLALIWLFGQPKKEPGARRASSHPNPGERREPSLADDAAFDPAFNISGPRGSEAQQGELDIGLREELERLGATLSGERTSATPVSKPQPKPKLADHVASIVDVLRAPSSRDEAAAPEPAVEASITPAPAAPIASAPVPPPAAVAPPPPPRSELGKRPAQFPVERIVTLFVVARDGGHFNGSDLVVAAEKAGLEYGDMGIYHRLVDGKRELGPIFSVANMLKPGNFDLARLDSVRTLGVSFFMTLPAPLSALDAWDAMLPTAQRLAELLDGQVLDEERNALGRQRVAHIRDELRGWDREHEGQEIIFGR
;
A
#
# COMPACT_ATOMS: atom_id res chain seq x y z
N MET A 1 -58.21 -7.85 -46.78
CA MET A 1 -57.55 -6.53 -46.87
C MET A 1 -58.29 -5.64 -45.87
N THR A 2 -57.73 -5.33 -44.70
CA THR A 2 -56.71 -4.28 -44.54
C THR A 2 -55.84 -4.55 -43.29
N LEU A 3 -54.52 -4.34 -43.44
CA LEU A 3 -53.58 -4.23 -42.32
C LEU A 3 -53.72 -2.84 -41.68
N GLN A 4 -53.64 -2.75 -40.36
CA GLN A 4 -53.45 -1.50 -39.61
C GLN A 4 -52.24 -1.66 -38.67
N PRO A 5 -51.21 -0.82 -38.79
CA PRO A 5 -50.06 -0.76 -37.90
C PRO A 5 -50.18 0.44 -36.95
N VAL A 6 -50.07 0.25 -35.64
CA VAL A 6 -49.58 1.33 -34.76
C VAL A 6 -48.92 0.71 -33.52
N LEU A 7 -47.59 0.59 -33.54
CA LEU A 7 -46.80 0.53 -32.31
C LEU A 7 -46.94 1.90 -31.63
N ALA A 8 -47.97 2.07 -30.81
CA ALA A 8 -48.07 3.21 -29.93
C ALA A 8 -46.98 3.06 -28.84
N PHE A 9 -45.82 3.64 -29.09
CA PHE A 9 -44.75 3.76 -28.12
C PHE A 9 -45.22 4.70 -27.01
N ALA A 10 -45.78 4.14 -25.95
CA ALA A 10 -46.17 4.89 -24.76
C ALA A 10 -44.89 5.38 -24.06
N TRP A 11 -44.43 6.58 -24.43
CA TRP A 11 -43.31 7.24 -23.77
C TRP A 11 -43.73 7.58 -22.34
N ASN A 12 -43.09 6.97 -21.35
CA ASN A 12 -43.29 7.34 -19.95
C ASN A 12 -42.38 8.54 -19.62
N PRO A 13 -42.90 9.76 -19.41
CA PRO A 13 -42.08 10.93 -19.10
C PRO A 13 -41.27 10.72 -17.81
N ALA A 14 -41.79 9.93 -16.86
CA ALA A 14 -41.09 9.63 -15.61
C ALA A 14 -39.81 8.79 -15.81
N VAL A 15 -39.67 8.08 -16.94
CA VAL A 15 -38.49 7.27 -17.27
C VAL A 15 -37.64 7.93 -18.37
N GLY A 16 -38.29 8.58 -19.34
CA GLY A 16 -37.59 9.28 -20.42
C GLY A 16 -36.82 10.51 -19.96
N ILE A 17 -37.37 11.29 -19.02
CA ILE A 17 -36.71 12.48 -18.48
C ILE A 17 -35.41 12.14 -17.72
N PRO A 18 -35.39 11.17 -16.77
CA PRO A 18 -34.12 10.82 -16.12
C PRO A 18 -33.11 10.21 -17.08
N MET A 19 -33.54 9.41 -18.08
CA MET A 19 -32.63 8.90 -19.13
C MET A 19 -32.01 10.03 -19.97
N LEU A 20 -32.79 11.07 -20.30
CA LEU A 20 -32.27 12.25 -21.01
C LEU A 20 -31.27 13.01 -20.14
N ILE A 21 -31.57 13.20 -18.85
CA ILE A 21 -30.65 13.87 -17.91
C ILE A 21 -29.34 13.09 -17.78
N VAL A 22 -29.39 11.76 -17.62
CA VAL A 22 -28.20 10.91 -17.60
C VAL A 22 -27.43 11.01 -18.91
N GLY A 23 -28.11 11.01 -20.06
CA GLY A 23 -27.50 11.21 -21.37
C GLY A 23 -26.80 12.57 -21.51
N LEU A 24 -27.40 13.65 -21.02
CA LEU A 24 -26.81 14.99 -21.01
C LEU A 24 -25.59 15.08 -20.07
N ILE A 25 -25.65 14.42 -18.91
CA ILE A 25 -24.52 14.35 -17.97
C ILE A 25 -23.36 13.60 -18.62
N VAL A 26 -23.61 12.47 -19.29
CA VAL A 26 -22.57 11.72 -20.01
C VAL A 26 -21.99 12.54 -21.16
N LEU A 27 -22.83 13.26 -21.91
CA LEU A 27 -22.35 14.14 -23.00
C LEU A 27 -21.53 15.32 -22.45
N ALA A 28 -21.92 15.91 -21.33
CA ALA A 28 -21.17 16.95 -20.64
C ALA A 28 -19.84 16.43 -20.11
N LEU A 29 -19.79 15.20 -19.57
CA LEU A 29 -18.56 14.55 -19.14
C LEU A 29 -17.63 14.25 -20.31
N ILE A 30 -18.16 13.79 -21.45
CA ILE A 30 -17.36 13.60 -22.67
C ILE A 30 -16.85 14.94 -23.21
N TRP A 31 -17.64 16.02 -23.13
CA TRP A 31 -17.16 17.34 -23.52
C TRP A 31 -16.11 17.91 -22.56
N LEU A 32 -16.26 17.65 -21.26
CA LEU A 32 -15.36 18.12 -20.20
C LEU A 32 -14.03 17.36 -20.18
N PHE A 33 -14.06 16.04 -20.39
CA PHE A 33 -12.87 15.17 -20.37
C PHE A 33 -12.33 14.80 -21.76
N GLY A 34 -13.11 15.01 -22.82
CA GLY A 34 -12.75 14.70 -24.20
C GLY A 34 -12.14 15.88 -24.97
N GLN A 35 -11.80 16.98 -24.31
CA GLN A 35 -10.99 18.04 -24.92
C GLN A 35 -9.59 17.47 -25.23
N PRO A 36 -9.22 17.27 -26.52
CA PRO A 36 -7.86 16.86 -26.85
C PRO A 36 -6.94 18.00 -26.43
N LYS A 37 -6.02 17.70 -25.52
CA LYS A 37 -4.95 18.60 -25.07
C LYS A 37 -4.15 19.00 -26.30
N LYS A 38 -4.44 20.19 -26.84
CA LYS A 38 -3.72 20.77 -27.98
C LYS A 38 -2.26 20.86 -27.59
N GLU A 39 -1.43 20.13 -28.33
CA GLU A 39 0.02 20.17 -28.26
C GLU A 39 0.49 21.63 -28.43
N PRO A 40 1.32 22.16 -27.52
CA PRO A 40 2.02 23.40 -27.78
C PRO A 40 3.18 23.07 -28.74
N GLY A 41 2.85 22.97 -30.04
CA GLY A 41 3.81 22.55 -31.07
C GLY A 41 3.58 23.18 -32.43
N ALA A 42 2.85 24.29 -32.51
CA ALA A 42 2.79 25.08 -33.74
C ALA A 42 4.08 25.88 -33.90
N ARG A 43 5.01 25.30 -34.68
CA ARG A 43 6.13 25.97 -35.34
C ARG A 43 5.70 27.38 -35.78
N ARG A 44 6.30 28.41 -35.20
CA ARG A 44 6.31 29.75 -35.79
C ARG A 44 7.61 29.95 -36.54
N ALA A 45 7.41 30.58 -37.68
CA ALA A 45 8.34 30.80 -38.77
C ALA A 45 9.64 31.47 -38.35
N SER A 46 10.68 31.05 -39.06
CA SER A 46 11.94 31.75 -39.27
C SER A 46 11.75 33.24 -39.54
N SER A 47 12.28 34.07 -38.65
CA SER A 47 12.66 35.45 -38.92
C SER A 47 14.17 35.57 -38.75
N HIS A 48 14.89 35.77 -39.86
CA HIS A 48 16.30 36.18 -39.83
C HIS A 48 16.44 37.52 -39.09
N PRO A 49 17.56 37.73 -38.37
CA PRO A 49 18.35 38.91 -38.72
C PRO A 49 19.87 38.67 -38.77
N ASN A 50 20.46 39.42 -39.69
CA ASN A 50 21.83 39.87 -39.97
C ASN A 50 23.04 39.45 -39.08
N PRO A 51 24.24 39.32 -39.69
CA PRO A 51 25.48 38.96 -39.02
C PRO A 51 26.19 40.19 -38.46
N GLY A 52 26.81 40.03 -37.30
CA GLY A 52 27.78 40.99 -36.79
C GLY A 52 27.60 41.32 -35.33
N GLU A 53 28.08 40.45 -34.44
CA GLU A 53 28.90 40.86 -33.29
C GLU A 53 29.47 39.62 -32.62
N ARG A 54 30.69 39.25 -33.04
CA ARG A 54 31.57 38.38 -32.27
C ARG A 54 31.91 39.14 -30.98
N ARG A 55 31.46 38.65 -29.83
CA ARG A 55 31.93 39.09 -28.51
C ARG A 55 32.72 37.97 -27.86
N GLU A 56 34.00 38.24 -27.65
CA GLU A 56 34.93 37.37 -26.94
C GLU A 56 34.70 37.52 -25.42
N PRO A 57 34.81 36.44 -24.63
CA PRO A 57 34.91 36.58 -23.19
C PRO A 57 36.33 37.01 -22.82
N SER A 58 36.48 38.26 -22.37
CA SER A 58 37.70 38.76 -21.73
C SER A 58 37.81 38.14 -20.32
N LEU A 59 38.61 37.08 -20.19
CA LEU A 59 39.13 36.64 -18.91
C LEU A 59 40.48 37.35 -18.73
N ALA A 60 40.47 38.44 -17.98
CA ALA A 60 41.67 39.17 -17.62
C ALA A 60 42.30 38.56 -16.36
N ASP A 61 43.60 38.34 -16.47
CA ASP A 61 44.57 37.90 -15.47
C ASP A 61 44.52 38.69 -14.15
N ASP A 62 44.75 37.99 -13.05
CA ASP A 62 45.67 38.47 -12.03
C ASP A 62 46.68 37.36 -11.72
N ALA A 63 47.94 37.69 -11.99
CA ALA A 63 49.11 36.85 -11.83
C ALA A 63 49.61 36.85 -10.37
N ALA A 64 50.03 35.70 -9.86
CA ALA A 64 51.11 35.59 -8.87
C ALA A 64 51.65 34.14 -8.78
N PHE A 65 52.91 33.95 -9.18
CA PHE A 65 54.00 33.08 -8.62
C PHE A 65 53.66 31.65 -8.13
N ASP A 66 54.39 30.57 -8.42
CA ASP A 66 55.84 30.34 -8.66
C ASP A 66 56.04 28.99 -9.42
N PRO A 67 57.22 28.73 -10.04
CA PRO A 67 57.45 27.62 -10.96
C PRO A 67 58.19 26.44 -10.32
N ALA A 68 57.72 25.21 -10.53
CA ALA A 68 58.59 24.03 -10.56
C ALA A 68 57.88 22.81 -11.14
N PHE A 69 58.66 22.02 -11.91
CA PHE A 69 58.43 20.64 -12.36
C PHE A 69 57.78 20.40 -13.74
N ASN A 70 58.69 20.31 -14.72
CA ASN A 70 58.57 19.55 -15.95
C ASN A 70 58.05 18.11 -15.72
N ILE A 71 57.10 17.68 -16.55
CA ILE A 71 57.05 16.29 -17.04
C ILE A 71 56.75 16.32 -18.54
N SER A 72 57.73 15.90 -19.34
CA SER A 72 57.56 15.51 -20.73
C SER A 72 57.10 14.04 -20.81
N GLY A 73 56.09 13.75 -21.64
CA GLY A 73 55.66 12.40 -21.99
C GLY A 73 54.64 12.44 -23.15
N PRO A 74 54.67 11.53 -24.13
CA PRO A 74 54.27 11.82 -25.50
C PRO A 74 52.78 11.57 -25.84
N ARG A 75 52.37 12.24 -26.92
CA ARG A 75 51.11 12.10 -27.67
C ARG A 75 50.79 10.65 -28.08
N GLY A 76 49.49 10.33 -28.07
CA GLY A 76 48.89 9.40 -29.03
C GLY A 76 47.72 8.58 -28.50
N SER A 77 46.48 8.99 -28.83
CA SER A 77 45.39 8.10 -29.28
C SER A 77 44.09 8.91 -29.42
N GLU A 78 43.67 9.13 -30.67
CA GLU A 78 42.36 9.66 -31.03
C GLU A 78 41.23 8.73 -30.58
N ALA A 79 40.15 9.31 -30.07
CA ALA A 79 38.93 8.62 -29.70
C ALA A 79 38.09 8.31 -30.96
N GLN A 80 37.85 7.04 -31.23
CA GLN A 80 36.92 6.58 -32.27
C GLN A 80 35.53 6.36 -31.65
N GLN A 81 34.70 7.41 -31.64
CA GLN A 81 33.36 7.40 -31.05
C GLN A 81 32.25 7.36 -32.12
N GLY A 82 32.41 6.52 -33.15
CA GLY A 82 31.53 6.52 -34.33
C GLY A 82 31.01 5.17 -34.82
N GLU A 83 31.38 4.04 -34.21
CA GLU A 83 31.06 2.71 -34.78
C GLU A 83 30.01 1.90 -33.98
N LEU A 84 29.69 2.31 -32.75
CA LEU A 84 28.79 1.54 -31.86
C LEU A 84 27.29 1.72 -32.16
N ASP A 85 26.87 2.80 -32.83
CA ASP A 85 25.45 3.08 -33.11
C ASP A 85 24.91 2.32 -34.33
N ILE A 86 25.78 1.82 -35.21
CA ILE A 86 25.35 1.14 -36.44
C ILE A 86 25.07 -0.35 -36.17
N GLY A 87 25.83 -0.99 -35.27
CA GLY A 87 25.63 -2.41 -34.92
C GLY A 87 24.39 -2.68 -34.07
N LEU A 88 24.03 -1.76 -33.15
CA LEU A 88 22.89 -1.97 -32.25
C LEU A 88 21.54 -1.89 -32.97
N ARG A 89 21.48 -1.13 -34.07
CA ARG A 89 20.27 -0.96 -34.88
C ARG A 89 19.97 -2.20 -35.72
N GLU A 90 21.03 -2.88 -36.18
CA GLU A 90 20.94 -4.10 -36.97
C GLU A 90 20.54 -5.33 -36.11
N GLU A 91 20.96 -5.36 -34.83
CA GLU A 91 20.50 -6.37 -33.86
C GLU A 91 19.02 -6.19 -33.45
N LEU A 92 18.54 -4.95 -33.32
CA LEU A 92 17.12 -4.67 -33.00
C LEU A 92 16.17 -5.04 -34.14
N GLU A 93 16.60 -4.88 -35.39
CA GLU A 93 15.79 -5.26 -36.56
C GLU A 93 15.69 -6.79 -36.71
N ARG A 94 16.74 -7.51 -36.32
CA ARG A 94 16.78 -8.98 -36.30
C ARG A 94 15.89 -9.57 -35.19
N LEU A 95 15.77 -8.88 -34.06
CA LEU A 95 14.89 -9.26 -32.94
C LEU A 95 13.41 -8.90 -33.21
N GLY A 96 13.13 -7.85 -33.98
CA GLY A 96 11.77 -7.48 -34.41
C GLY A 96 11.14 -8.49 -35.38
N ALA A 97 11.96 -9.14 -36.21
CA ALA A 97 11.50 -10.11 -37.19
C ALA A 97 11.06 -11.46 -36.59
N THR A 98 11.57 -11.85 -35.42
CA THR A 98 11.24 -13.13 -34.77
C THR A 98 9.99 -13.08 -33.87
N LEU A 99 9.48 -11.90 -33.55
CA LEU A 99 8.31 -11.71 -32.67
C LEU A 99 6.97 -11.56 -33.44
N SER A 100 7.01 -11.50 -34.76
CA SER A 100 5.81 -11.28 -35.60
C SER A 100 5.16 -12.59 -36.12
N GLY A 101 5.68 -13.76 -35.75
CA GLY A 101 5.26 -15.06 -36.31
C GLY A 101 4.15 -15.81 -35.56
N GLU A 102 3.79 -15.45 -34.34
CA GLU A 102 2.98 -16.33 -33.48
C GLU A 102 1.70 -15.67 -32.94
N ARG A 103 0.75 -15.38 -33.83
CA ARG A 103 -0.66 -15.14 -33.46
C ARG A 103 -1.62 -15.70 -34.51
N THR A 104 -1.99 -16.97 -34.33
CA THR A 104 -3.32 -17.49 -34.73
C THR A 104 -3.56 -18.83 -34.06
N SER A 105 -4.46 -18.87 -33.07
CA SER A 105 -5.59 -19.83 -32.97
C SER A 105 -6.39 -19.59 -31.66
N ALA A 106 -7.66 -19.97 -31.70
CA ALA A 106 -8.79 -19.35 -31.01
C ALA A 106 -9.17 -19.91 -29.62
N THR A 107 -9.99 -19.12 -28.92
CA THR A 107 -10.79 -19.26 -27.66
C THR A 107 -11.50 -20.63 -27.42
N PRO A 108 -11.96 -21.00 -26.18
CA PRO A 108 -12.80 -20.17 -25.29
C PRO A 108 -12.68 -20.31 -23.74
N VAL A 109 -13.14 -19.24 -23.07
CA VAL A 109 -13.79 -19.13 -21.74
C VAL A 109 -13.22 -19.92 -20.55
N SER A 110 -12.61 -19.19 -19.61
CA SER A 110 -12.67 -19.51 -18.18
C SER A 110 -12.72 -18.21 -17.38
N LYS A 111 -13.74 -18.09 -16.54
CA LYS A 111 -13.99 -16.95 -15.65
C LYS A 111 -12.74 -16.67 -14.79
N PRO A 112 -12.28 -15.41 -14.64
CA PRO A 112 -11.23 -15.11 -13.68
C PRO A 112 -11.80 -15.27 -12.26
N GLN A 113 -11.34 -16.30 -11.55
CA GLN A 113 -11.42 -16.31 -10.09
C GLN A 113 -10.56 -15.16 -9.56
N PRO A 114 -11.04 -14.36 -8.60
CA PRO A 114 -10.26 -13.25 -8.06
C PRO A 114 -9.07 -13.80 -7.27
N LYS A 115 -7.85 -13.54 -7.76
CA LYS A 115 -6.64 -13.68 -6.94
C LYS A 115 -6.75 -12.64 -5.81
N PRO A 116 -6.58 -13.02 -4.54
CA PRO A 116 -6.67 -12.08 -3.44
C PRO A 116 -5.57 -11.03 -3.61
N LYS A 117 -5.95 -9.75 -3.69
CA LYS A 117 -4.97 -8.68 -3.79
C LYS A 117 -4.35 -8.52 -2.41
N LEU A 118 -3.04 -8.33 -2.34
CA LEU A 118 -2.31 -8.20 -1.09
C LEU A 118 -2.77 -6.96 -0.26
N ALA A 119 -3.44 -6.00 -0.91
CA ALA A 119 -4.20 -4.91 -0.28
C ALA A 119 -5.39 -5.41 0.56
N ASP A 120 -6.06 -6.49 0.15
CA ASP A 120 -7.21 -7.08 0.87
C ASP A 120 -6.79 -7.67 2.23
N HIS A 121 -5.51 -8.03 2.39
CA HIS A 121 -4.99 -8.59 3.64
C HIS A 121 -4.63 -7.51 4.67
N VAL A 122 -3.98 -6.43 4.22
CA VAL A 122 -3.84 -5.24 5.07
C VAL A 122 -5.21 -4.75 5.46
N ALA A 123 -6.17 -4.70 4.52
CA ALA A 123 -7.55 -4.39 4.82
C ALA A 123 -8.16 -5.35 5.87
N SER A 124 -7.83 -6.65 5.88
CA SER A 124 -8.31 -7.59 6.91
C SER A 124 -7.70 -7.36 8.30
N ILE A 125 -6.40 -7.05 8.40
CA ILE A 125 -5.76 -6.70 9.69
C ILE A 125 -6.31 -5.35 10.17
N VAL A 126 -6.46 -4.41 9.25
CA VAL A 126 -7.11 -3.11 9.46
C VAL A 126 -8.56 -3.26 9.91
N ASP A 127 -9.31 -4.18 9.33
CA ASP A 127 -10.72 -4.44 9.69
C ASP A 127 -10.81 -5.04 11.09
N VAL A 128 -9.88 -5.94 11.45
CA VAL A 128 -9.74 -6.44 12.83
C VAL A 128 -9.37 -5.30 13.80
N LEU A 129 -8.56 -4.32 13.38
CA LEU A 129 -8.24 -3.13 14.19
C LEU A 129 -9.40 -2.13 14.27
N ARG A 130 -10.30 -2.10 13.29
CA ARG A 130 -11.44 -1.17 13.22
C ARG A 130 -12.69 -1.71 13.90
N ALA A 131 -12.89 -3.02 13.93
CA ALA A 131 -14.01 -3.62 14.62
C ALA A 131 -13.90 -3.32 16.12
N PRO A 132 -14.86 -2.61 16.74
CA PRO A 132 -14.91 -2.54 18.20
C PRO A 132 -15.02 -3.97 18.71
N SER A 133 -14.30 -4.27 19.79
CA SER A 133 -14.33 -5.56 20.47
C SER A 133 -15.72 -5.82 21.06
N SER A 134 -16.70 -6.15 20.22
CA SER A 134 -18.00 -6.70 20.63
C SER A 134 -17.94 -8.21 20.51
N ARG A 135 -17.18 -8.79 21.43
CA ARG A 135 -17.30 -10.21 21.80
C ARG A 135 -17.28 -10.36 23.31
N ASP A 136 -18.08 -9.53 23.96
CA ASP A 136 -18.70 -9.85 25.23
C ASP A 136 -20.16 -9.37 25.15
N GLU A 137 -21.06 -10.20 25.67
CA GLU A 137 -22.50 -9.95 25.81
C GLU A 137 -23.40 -10.10 24.56
N ALA A 138 -23.76 -11.35 24.24
CA ALA A 138 -25.09 -11.66 23.68
C ALA A 138 -25.48 -13.08 24.08
N ALA A 139 -25.75 -13.24 25.38
CA ALA A 139 -26.55 -14.34 25.88
C ALA A 139 -27.93 -14.28 25.19
N ALA A 140 -28.21 -15.29 24.38
CA ALA A 140 -29.55 -15.53 23.86
C ALA A 140 -30.49 -15.88 25.02
N PRO A 141 -31.71 -15.31 25.10
CA PRO A 141 -32.67 -15.69 26.11
C PRO A 141 -33.37 -17.00 25.69
N GLU A 142 -33.20 -18.05 26.48
CA GLU A 142 -34.09 -19.22 26.43
C GLU A 142 -35.43 -18.86 27.08
N PRO A 143 -36.58 -19.25 26.50
CA PRO A 143 -37.87 -19.08 27.18
C PRO A 143 -38.06 -20.19 28.21
N ALA A 144 -38.45 -19.77 29.42
CA ALA A 144 -38.90 -20.63 30.49
C ALA A 144 -40.25 -21.30 30.13
N VAL A 145 -40.39 -22.58 30.46
CA VAL A 145 -41.68 -23.24 30.63
C VAL A 145 -41.65 -24.02 31.95
N GLU A 146 -42.64 -23.74 32.80
CA GLU A 146 -42.80 -24.21 34.18
C GLU A 146 -43.18 -25.70 34.30
N ALA A 147 -42.58 -26.31 35.34
CA ALA A 147 -43.11 -27.25 36.34
C ALA A 147 -44.23 -28.26 35.99
N SER A 148 -43.98 -29.54 36.32
CA SER A 148 -44.90 -30.42 37.10
C SER A 148 -44.22 -31.72 37.54
N ILE A 149 -44.71 -32.32 38.63
CA ILE A 149 -44.01 -33.16 39.61
C ILE A 149 -44.53 -34.63 39.59
N THR A 150 -43.62 -35.63 39.74
CA THR A 150 -43.78 -37.03 40.29
C THR A 150 -44.63 -38.11 39.54
N PRO A 151 -44.52 -39.44 39.85
CA PRO A 151 -43.36 -40.36 39.98
C PRO A 151 -43.51 -41.70 39.16
N ALA A 152 -42.45 -42.54 39.21
CA ALA A 152 -42.15 -43.88 38.62
C ALA A 152 -43.27 -44.98 38.53
N PRO A 153 -43.10 -46.21 37.93
CA PRO A 153 -41.84 -46.91 37.53
C PRO A 153 -41.86 -47.83 36.26
N ALA A 154 -40.70 -48.46 36.02
CA ALA A 154 -40.45 -49.78 35.38
C ALA A 154 -40.10 -49.86 33.88
N ALA A 155 -38.80 -49.94 33.57
CA ALA A 155 -38.10 -51.15 33.08
C ALA A 155 -36.70 -50.79 32.52
N PRO A 156 -35.66 -51.63 32.72
CA PRO A 156 -34.26 -51.26 32.48
C PRO A 156 -33.85 -51.56 31.03
N ILE A 157 -33.26 -50.60 30.33
CA ILE A 157 -32.56 -50.85 29.07
C ILE A 157 -31.18 -50.21 29.15
N ALA A 158 -30.18 -51.11 29.18
CA ALA A 158 -28.80 -50.98 28.74
C ALA A 158 -28.05 -49.66 29.00
N SER A 159 -27.11 -49.72 29.94
CA SER A 159 -26.02 -48.75 30.11
C SER A 159 -25.21 -48.60 28.81
N ALA A 160 -25.41 -47.51 28.09
CA ALA A 160 -24.45 -47.00 27.12
C ALA A 160 -23.29 -46.30 27.87
N PRO A 161 -22.02 -46.43 27.44
CA PRO A 161 -20.91 -45.77 28.10
C PRO A 161 -21.04 -44.25 27.98
N VAL A 162 -20.97 -43.58 29.12
CA VAL A 162 -20.88 -42.13 29.23
C VAL A 162 -19.62 -41.66 28.47
N PRO A 163 -19.70 -40.72 27.51
CA PRO A 163 -18.50 -40.10 26.98
C PRO A 163 -17.82 -39.34 28.13
N PRO A 164 -16.48 -39.43 28.29
CA PRO A 164 -15.79 -38.68 29.32
C PRO A 164 -16.04 -37.17 29.11
N PRO A 165 -16.18 -36.38 30.19
CA PRO A 165 -16.38 -34.95 30.10
C PRO A 165 -15.26 -34.34 29.26
N ALA A 166 -15.66 -33.58 28.23
CA ALA A 166 -14.76 -32.86 27.36
C ALA A 166 -13.74 -32.11 28.22
N ALA A 167 -12.48 -32.48 28.07
CA ALA A 167 -11.36 -31.78 28.65
C ALA A 167 -11.49 -30.30 28.28
N VAL A 168 -11.61 -29.45 29.29
CA VAL A 168 -11.52 -27.99 29.15
C VAL A 168 -10.22 -27.73 28.40
N ALA A 169 -10.32 -27.22 27.18
CA ALA A 169 -9.16 -26.83 26.41
C ALA A 169 -8.34 -25.84 27.26
N PRO A 170 -7.00 -26.00 27.36
CA PRO A 170 -6.18 -25.07 28.11
C PRO A 170 -6.38 -23.65 27.55
N PRO A 171 -6.37 -22.62 28.42
CA PRO A 171 -6.47 -21.24 27.98
C PRO A 171 -5.38 -20.98 26.92
N PRO A 172 -5.70 -20.23 25.85
CA PRO A 172 -4.71 -19.89 24.84
C PRO A 172 -3.50 -19.22 25.51
N PRO A 173 -2.28 -19.43 24.99
CA PRO A 173 -1.09 -18.86 25.60
C PRO A 173 -1.25 -17.35 25.74
N PRO A 174 -0.71 -16.74 26.82
CA PRO A 174 -0.84 -15.31 27.06
C PRO A 174 -0.28 -14.55 25.86
N ARG A 175 -1.15 -13.82 25.16
CA ARG A 175 -0.73 -12.90 24.10
C ARG A 175 0.01 -11.73 24.76
N SER A 176 1.05 -11.24 24.11
CA SER A 176 1.74 -10.05 24.59
C SER A 176 0.79 -8.86 24.54
N GLU A 177 0.64 -8.14 25.65
CA GLU A 177 -0.14 -6.88 25.69
C GLU A 177 0.65 -5.70 25.10
N LEU A 178 1.89 -5.95 24.67
CA LEU A 178 2.78 -4.95 24.11
C LEU A 178 2.28 -4.45 22.75
N GLY A 179 2.09 -3.15 22.60
CA GLY A 179 1.59 -2.58 21.33
C GLY A 179 0.10 -2.82 21.10
N LYS A 180 -0.63 -3.28 22.11
CA LYS A 180 -2.08 -3.29 22.09
C LYS A 180 -2.60 -1.86 22.05
N ARG A 181 -3.46 -1.58 21.07
CA ARG A 181 -4.13 -0.28 20.96
C ARG A 181 -5.20 -0.14 22.05
N PRO A 182 -5.26 0.99 22.77
CA PRO A 182 -6.38 1.26 23.69
C PRO A 182 -7.69 1.38 22.91
N ALA A 183 -8.73 0.66 23.35
CA ALA A 183 -10.03 0.61 22.66
C ALA A 183 -10.76 1.97 22.59
N GLN A 184 -10.33 2.95 23.40
CA GLN A 184 -10.88 4.30 23.42
C GLN A 184 -10.52 5.16 22.19
N PHE A 185 -9.52 4.76 21.38
CA PHE A 185 -9.11 5.50 20.18
C PHE A 185 -9.72 4.87 18.92
N PRO A 186 -10.80 5.44 18.35
CA PRO A 186 -11.39 4.92 17.12
C PRO A 186 -10.39 4.99 15.96
N VAL A 187 -10.53 4.09 14.98
CA VAL A 187 -9.67 4.08 13.79
C VAL A 187 -10.34 4.86 12.67
N GLU A 188 -9.95 6.13 12.53
CA GLU A 188 -10.52 7.05 11.54
C GLU A 188 -9.79 6.95 10.21
N ARG A 189 -8.45 7.00 10.25
CA ARG A 189 -7.60 6.92 9.05
C ARG A 189 -6.44 5.97 9.25
N ILE A 190 -5.98 5.35 8.16
CA ILE A 190 -4.82 4.47 8.17
C ILE A 190 -3.89 4.87 7.04
N VAL A 191 -2.60 4.94 7.35
CA VAL A 191 -1.54 5.23 6.39
C VAL A 191 -0.65 4.01 6.31
N THR A 192 -0.36 3.56 5.09
CA THR A 192 0.35 2.30 4.85
C THR A 192 1.59 2.53 3.99
N LEU A 193 2.69 1.87 4.33
CA LEU A 193 3.88 1.70 3.50
C LEU A 193 4.21 0.20 3.38
N PHE A 194 4.95 -0.16 2.34
CA PHE A 194 5.44 -1.52 2.18
C PHE A 194 6.95 -1.52 2.07
N VAL A 195 7.59 -2.55 2.59
CA VAL A 195 9.01 -2.85 2.33
C VAL A 195 9.05 -4.21 1.68
N VAL A 196 9.51 -4.26 0.43
CA VAL A 196 9.55 -5.49 -0.38
C VAL A 196 10.97 -5.84 -0.77
N ALA A 197 11.23 -7.13 -0.97
CA ALA A 197 12.51 -7.58 -1.49
C ALA A 197 12.71 -7.10 -2.94
N ARG A 198 13.96 -6.78 -3.29
CA ARG A 198 14.33 -6.42 -4.67
C ARG A 198 14.27 -7.65 -5.59
N ASP A 199 14.16 -7.38 -6.89
CA ASP A 199 14.25 -8.37 -7.97
C ASP A 199 13.29 -9.56 -7.86
N GLY A 200 12.14 -9.38 -7.17
CA GLY A 200 11.18 -10.46 -6.94
C GLY A 200 11.70 -11.53 -5.97
N GLY A 201 12.74 -11.21 -5.20
CA GLY A 201 13.28 -12.06 -4.14
C GLY A 201 12.35 -12.17 -2.94
N HIS A 202 12.92 -12.65 -1.82
CA HIS A 202 12.19 -12.82 -0.58
C HIS A 202 13.11 -12.56 0.61
N PHE A 203 12.54 -12.07 1.70
CA PHE A 203 13.20 -11.99 3.00
C PHE A 203 13.09 -13.30 3.76
N ASN A 204 14.16 -13.66 4.46
CA ASN A 204 14.17 -14.73 5.44
C ASN A 204 13.61 -14.21 6.78
N GLY A 205 12.86 -15.03 7.49
CA GLY A 205 12.30 -14.67 8.80
C GLY A 205 13.37 -14.29 9.82
N SER A 206 14.49 -15.01 9.86
CA SER A 206 15.60 -14.72 10.78
C SER A 206 16.20 -13.33 10.55
N ASP A 207 16.50 -13.00 9.29
CA ASP A 207 17.04 -11.69 8.92
C ASP A 207 16.04 -10.57 9.22
N LEU A 208 14.76 -10.82 8.99
CA LEU A 208 13.67 -9.87 9.25
C LEU A 208 13.55 -9.54 10.73
N VAL A 209 13.61 -10.55 11.61
CA VAL A 209 13.57 -10.34 13.07
C VAL A 209 14.76 -9.49 13.51
N VAL A 210 15.96 -9.84 13.07
CA VAL A 210 17.18 -9.08 13.40
C VAL A 210 17.10 -7.64 12.87
N ALA A 211 16.60 -7.46 11.65
CA ALA A 211 16.45 -6.14 11.05
C ALA A 211 15.38 -5.30 11.78
N ALA A 212 14.27 -5.91 12.18
CA ALA A 212 13.19 -5.26 12.92
C ALA A 212 13.66 -4.78 14.29
N GLU A 213 14.37 -5.63 15.04
CA GLU A 213 14.96 -5.25 16.33
C GLU A 213 15.99 -4.13 16.18
N LYS A 214 16.87 -4.21 15.16
CA LYS A 214 17.84 -3.15 14.84
C LYS A 214 17.18 -1.84 14.40
N ALA A 215 15.96 -1.90 13.88
CA ALA A 215 15.17 -0.72 13.52
C ALA A 215 14.37 -0.17 14.72
N GLY A 216 14.49 -0.78 15.91
CA GLY A 216 13.81 -0.35 17.13
C GLY A 216 12.33 -0.75 17.16
N LEU A 217 11.97 -1.84 16.50
CA LEU A 217 10.64 -2.43 16.56
C LEU A 217 10.59 -3.53 17.63
N GLU A 218 9.48 -3.61 18.34
CA GLU A 218 9.28 -4.61 19.40
C GLU A 218 8.17 -5.58 19.00
N TYR A 219 8.40 -6.87 19.20
CA TYR A 219 7.40 -7.91 18.93
C TYR A 219 6.34 -7.95 20.03
N GLY A 220 5.06 -7.92 19.66
CA GLY A 220 3.98 -7.75 20.61
C GLY A 220 2.65 -8.37 20.21
N ASP A 221 1.60 -7.61 20.47
CA ASP A 221 0.20 -7.98 20.25
C ASP A 221 -0.01 -8.46 18.80
N MET A 222 -1.01 -9.33 18.61
CA MET A 222 -1.34 -9.94 17.31
C MET A 222 -0.19 -10.73 16.64
N GLY A 223 0.95 -10.92 17.32
CA GLY A 223 2.13 -11.56 16.77
C GLY A 223 2.80 -10.73 15.67
N ILE A 224 2.72 -9.40 15.76
CA ILE A 224 3.35 -8.47 14.82
C ILE A 224 4.33 -7.55 15.56
N TYR A 225 5.05 -6.73 14.81
CA TYR A 225 5.98 -5.77 15.36
C TYR A 225 5.31 -4.42 15.55
N HIS A 226 5.71 -3.70 16.59
CA HIS A 226 5.17 -2.40 16.95
C HIS A 226 6.30 -1.42 17.24
N ARG A 227 6.11 -0.17 16.85
CA ARG A 227 6.90 0.94 17.37
C ARG A 227 6.08 1.64 18.45
N LEU A 228 6.61 1.66 19.67
CA LEU A 228 5.96 2.30 20.81
C LEU A 228 6.54 3.69 21.04
N VAL A 229 5.81 4.50 21.81
CA VAL A 229 6.34 5.76 22.33
C VAL A 229 7.35 5.45 23.44
N ASP A 230 8.55 6.02 23.35
CA ASP A 230 9.61 5.81 24.33
C ASP A 230 9.13 6.17 25.75
N GLY A 231 9.22 5.21 26.67
CA GLY A 231 8.80 5.37 28.06
C GLY A 231 7.29 5.41 28.31
N LYS A 232 6.44 5.25 27.27
CA LYS A 232 4.96 5.27 27.39
C LYS A 232 4.32 4.14 26.57
N ARG A 233 4.55 2.90 26.99
CA ARG A 233 4.07 1.69 26.27
C ARG A 233 2.54 1.56 26.35
N GLU A 234 1.93 2.12 27.38
CA GLU A 234 0.49 2.10 27.66
C GLU A 234 -0.36 2.94 26.70
N LEU A 235 0.24 3.92 26.01
CA LEU A 235 -0.48 4.72 25.02
C LEU A 235 -0.76 3.94 23.74
N GLY A 236 -0.12 2.77 23.57
CA GLY A 236 -0.20 1.95 22.39
C GLY A 236 0.86 2.30 21.34
N PRO A 237 0.79 1.68 20.15
CA PRO A 237 1.80 1.82 19.13
C PRO A 237 1.64 3.12 18.33
N ILE A 238 2.76 3.73 17.99
CA ILE A 238 2.84 4.79 16.97
C ILE A 238 2.44 4.19 15.61
N PHE A 239 3.05 3.05 15.27
CA PHE A 239 2.74 2.28 14.07
C PHE A 239 3.08 0.80 14.28
N SER A 240 2.56 -0.06 13.41
CA SER A 240 2.78 -1.50 13.48
C SER A 240 3.26 -2.06 12.14
N VAL A 241 3.93 -3.21 12.17
CA VAL A 241 4.55 -3.87 11.02
C VAL A 241 4.12 -5.32 10.98
N ALA A 242 3.41 -5.70 9.93
CA ALA A 242 2.90 -7.04 9.72
C ALA A 242 3.53 -7.71 8.49
N ASN A 243 3.49 -9.03 8.47
CA ASN A 243 3.90 -9.80 7.32
C ASN A 243 2.88 -9.64 6.18
N MET A 244 3.35 -9.50 4.94
CA MET A 244 2.48 -9.40 3.77
C MET A 244 1.81 -10.74 3.40
N LEU A 245 2.38 -11.87 3.83
CA LEU A 245 1.78 -13.20 3.64
C LEU A 245 0.77 -13.52 4.74
N LYS A 246 -0.35 -14.15 4.37
CA LYS A 246 -1.32 -14.69 5.34
C LYS A 246 -0.66 -15.76 6.20
N PRO A 247 -0.84 -15.73 7.54
CA PRO A 247 -1.83 -14.95 8.29
C PRO A 247 -1.46 -13.49 8.64
N GLY A 248 -0.25 -13.03 8.35
CA GLY A 248 0.22 -11.65 8.62
C GLY A 248 1.01 -11.48 9.91
N ASN A 249 1.08 -12.52 10.74
CA ASN A 249 1.93 -12.56 11.92
C ASN A 249 3.33 -13.11 11.61
N PHE A 250 4.23 -12.93 12.58
CA PHE A 250 5.54 -13.57 12.62
C PHE A 250 5.52 -14.69 13.65
N ASP A 251 5.75 -15.93 13.20
CA ASP A 251 5.91 -17.09 14.07
C ASP A 251 7.37 -17.19 14.53
N LEU A 252 7.63 -16.73 15.75
CA LEU A 252 8.97 -16.75 16.34
C LEU A 252 9.48 -18.16 16.69
N ALA A 253 8.65 -19.20 16.58
CA ALA A 253 9.10 -20.58 16.76
C ALA A 253 9.61 -21.19 15.44
N ARG A 254 9.32 -20.58 14.28
CA ARG A 254 9.56 -21.17 12.96
C ARG A 254 10.22 -20.22 11.95
N LEU A 255 11.09 -19.32 12.41
CA LEU A 255 11.71 -18.28 11.57
C LEU A 255 12.41 -18.84 10.34
N ASP A 256 13.11 -19.97 10.46
CA ASP A 256 13.90 -20.56 9.37
C ASP A 256 13.05 -20.98 8.16
N SER A 257 11.77 -21.24 8.39
CA SER A 257 10.80 -21.61 7.35
C SER A 257 10.00 -20.41 6.84
N VAL A 258 10.09 -19.26 7.50
CA VAL A 258 9.37 -18.04 7.10
C VAL A 258 10.11 -17.41 5.95
N ARG A 259 9.44 -17.34 4.81
CA ARG A 259 9.91 -16.64 3.62
C ARG A 259 8.82 -15.70 3.14
N THR A 260 9.09 -14.40 3.11
CA THR A 260 8.09 -13.39 2.73
C THR A 260 8.58 -12.49 1.60
N LEU A 261 7.65 -12.03 0.77
CA LEU A 261 7.93 -11.02 -0.27
C LEU A 261 8.21 -9.65 0.35
N GLY A 262 7.72 -9.41 1.57
CA GLY A 262 7.89 -8.14 2.25
C GLY A 262 7.05 -8.00 3.51
N VAL A 263 7.09 -6.80 4.06
CA VAL A 263 6.30 -6.39 5.24
C VAL A 263 5.50 -5.13 4.94
N SER A 264 4.39 -4.98 5.65
CA SER A 264 3.53 -3.81 5.59
C SER A 264 3.63 -3.04 6.89
N PHE A 265 4.01 -1.77 6.78
CA PHE A 265 3.95 -0.79 7.84
C PHE A 265 2.59 -0.11 7.76
N PHE A 266 1.89 0.00 8.87
CA PHE A 266 0.67 0.77 8.94
C PHE A 266 0.62 1.55 10.25
N MET A 267 0.22 2.81 10.14
CA MET A 267 -0.13 3.64 11.29
C MET A 267 -1.59 3.99 11.23
N THR A 268 -2.18 4.13 12.39
CA THR A 268 -3.62 4.19 12.57
C THR A 268 -3.90 5.47 13.35
N LEU A 269 -4.71 6.35 12.78
CA LEU A 269 -4.98 7.68 13.30
C LEU A 269 -6.39 7.75 13.91
N PRO A 270 -6.57 8.45 15.04
CA PRO A 270 -5.54 9.09 15.88
C PRO A 270 -4.52 8.10 16.45
N ALA A 271 -3.26 8.53 16.48
CA ALA A 271 -2.14 7.83 17.09
C ALA A 271 -1.78 8.52 18.42
N PRO A 272 -0.91 7.92 19.27
CA PRO A 272 -0.43 8.55 20.49
C PRO A 272 0.35 9.86 20.28
N LEU A 273 0.77 10.12 19.05
CA LEU A 273 1.47 11.31 18.59
C LEU A 273 0.66 11.97 17.47
N SER A 274 1.00 13.20 17.11
CA SER A 274 0.47 13.84 15.91
C SER A 274 0.71 12.95 14.69
N ALA A 275 -0.16 13.03 13.68
CA ALA A 275 -0.02 12.23 12.47
C ALA A 275 1.31 12.52 11.76
N LEU A 276 1.76 13.78 11.79
CA LEU A 276 3.06 14.17 11.26
C LEU A 276 4.23 13.55 12.03
N ASP A 277 4.22 13.59 13.36
CA ASP A 277 5.29 13.01 14.18
C ASP A 277 5.33 11.48 14.06
N ALA A 278 4.16 10.84 13.98
CA ALA A 278 4.05 9.41 13.73
C ALA A 278 4.64 9.02 12.38
N TRP A 279 4.42 9.84 11.34
CA TRP A 279 5.04 9.66 10.03
C TRP A 279 6.56 9.86 10.04
N ASP A 280 7.04 10.91 10.74
CA ASP A 280 8.46 11.20 10.88
C ASP A 280 9.18 10.12 11.70
N ALA A 281 8.47 9.33 12.52
CA ALA A 281 8.97 8.10 13.14
C ALA A 281 8.91 6.87 12.19
N MET A 282 7.82 6.73 11.43
CA MET A 282 7.58 5.56 10.57
C MET A 282 8.50 5.53 9.35
N LEU A 283 8.65 6.65 8.63
CA LEU A 283 9.39 6.70 7.37
C LEU A 283 10.87 6.32 7.52
N PRO A 284 11.65 6.90 8.47
CA PRO A 284 13.04 6.50 8.66
C PRO A 284 13.17 5.04 9.10
N THR A 285 12.22 4.54 9.89
CA THR A 285 12.21 3.13 10.32
C THR A 285 11.99 2.18 9.14
N ALA A 286 11.06 2.51 8.23
CA ALA A 286 10.81 1.74 7.02
C ALA A 286 12.02 1.76 6.06
N GLN A 287 12.64 2.94 5.87
CA GLN A 287 13.87 3.08 5.08
C GLN A 287 15.02 2.27 5.68
N ARG A 288 15.21 2.34 7.00
CA ARG A 288 16.23 1.57 7.70
C ARG A 288 16.02 0.06 7.56
N LEU A 289 14.78 -0.40 7.70
CA LEU A 289 14.47 -1.82 7.51
C LEU A 289 14.76 -2.26 6.07
N ALA A 290 14.40 -1.43 5.08
CA ALA A 290 14.71 -1.70 3.68
C ALA A 290 16.23 -1.75 3.43
N GLU A 291 17.02 -0.85 4.02
CA GLU A 291 18.49 -0.91 3.92
C GLU A 291 19.07 -2.19 4.53
N LEU A 292 18.58 -2.60 5.71
CA LEU A 292 19.08 -3.79 6.40
C LEU A 292 18.74 -5.09 5.67
N LEU A 293 17.66 -5.13 4.90
CA LEU A 293 17.17 -6.30 4.19
C LEU A 293 17.42 -6.26 2.67
N ASP A 294 18.14 -5.24 2.18
CA ASP A 294 18.31 -4.96 0.74
C ASP A 294 16.97 -4.92 -0.04
N GLY A 295 16.00 -4.23 0.57
CA GLY A 295 14.65 -4.03 0.05
C GLY A 295 14.42 -2.70 -0.65
N GLN A 296 13.16 -2.46 -0.97
CA GLN A 296 12.65 -1.19 -1.47
C GLN A 296 11.39 -0.78 -0.71
N VAL A 297 11.29 0.50 -0.35
CA VAL A 297 10.10 1.08 0.24
C VAL A 297 9.12 1.47 -0.86
N LEU A 298 7.88 1.02 -0.74
CA LEU A 298 6.77 1.34 -1.65
C LEU A 298 5.66 2.07 -0.89
N ASP A 299 4.90 2.87 -1.63
CA ASP A 299 3.68 3.49 -1.14
C ASP A 299 2.45 2.55 -1.22
N GLU A 300 1.28 3.06 -0.85
CA GLU A 300 0.01 2.31 -0.86
C GLU A 300 -0.36 1.73 -2.24
N GLU A 301 0.06 2.41 -3.32
CA GLU A 301 -0.17 1.99 -4.70
C GLU A 301 0.90 1.01 -5.21
N ARG A 302 1.87 0.66 -4.36
CA ARG A 302 3.04 -0.17 -4.68
C ARG A 302 4.04 0.49 -5.61
N ASN A 303 4.03 1.82 -5.67
CA ASN A 303 5.04 2.59 -6.39
C ASN A 303 6.25 2.85 -5.48
N ALA A 304 7.44 2.92 -6.07
CA ALA A 304 8.64 3.26 -5.32
C ALA A 304 8.48 4.62 -4.61
N LEU A 305 8.81 4.66 -3.32
CA LEU A 305 8.59 5.84 -2.50
C LEU A 305 9.60 6.95 -2.84
N GLY A 306 9.20 7.87 -3.72
CA GLY A 306 9.98 9.03 -4.13
C GLY A 306 9.79 10.26 -3.23
N ARG A 307 10.69 11.24 -3.34
CA ARG A 307 10.65 12.50 -2.56
C ARG A 307 9.34 13.27 -2.70
N GLN A 308 8.79 13.32 -3.92
CA GLN A 308 7.52 14.01 -4.18
C GLN A 308 6.35 13.34 -3.44
N ARG A 309 6.31 11.99 -3.44
CA ARG A 309 5.27 11.22 -2.74
C ARG A 309 5.39 11.39 -1.23
N VAL A 310 6.60 11.35 -0.68
CA VAL A 310 6.86 11.66 0.74
C VAL A 310 6.35 13.04 1.12
N ALA A 311 6.69 14.07 0.34
CA ALA A 311 6.24 15.43 0.60
C ALA A 311 4.70 15.54 0.59
N HIS A 312 4.07 14.89 -0.39
CA HIS A 312 2.61 14.87 -0.52
C HIS A 312 1.93 14.19 0.67
N ILE A 313 2.35 12.98 1.07
CA ILE A 313 1.79 12.28 2.24
C ILE A 313 1.96 13.15 3.50
N ARG A 314 3.12 13.77 3.67
CA ARG A 314 3.39 14.66 4.79
C ARG A 314 2.45 15.86 4.84
N ASP A 315 2.14 16.46 3.70
CA ASP A 315 1.22 17.60 3.62
C ASP A 315 -0.24 17.18 3.87
N GLU A 316 -0.64 15.97 3.46
CA GLU A 316 -1.95 15.41 3.84
C GLU A 316 -2.06 15.18 5.35
N LEU A 317 -1.01 14.68 5.99
CA LEU A 317 -1.00 14.44 7.44
C LEU A 317 -1.02 15.74 8.24
N ARG A 318 -0.32 16.77 7.77
CA ARG A 318 -0.44 18.13 8.31
C ARG A 318 -1.86 18.69 8.16
N GLY A 319 -2.52 18.40 7.04
CA GLY A 319 -3.93 18.74 6.85
C GLY A 319 -4.81 18.07 7.89
N TRP A 320 -4.63 16.76 8.06
CA TRP A 320 -5.33 15.96 9.06
C TRP A 320 -5.12 16.50 10.48
N ASP A 321 -3.87 16.75 10.90
CA ASP A 321 -3.57 17.29 12.23
C ASP A 321 -4.29 18.62 12.49
N ARG A 322 -4.29 19.56 11.53
CA ARG A 322 -5.00 20.84 11.67
C ARG A 322 -6.52 20.69 11.83
N GLU A 323 -7.12 19.71 11.15
CA GLU A 323 -8.56 19.44 11.22
C GLU A 323 -8.97 18.81 12.56
N HIS A 324 -8.06 18.09 13.22
CA HIS A 324 -8.32 17.36 14.46
C HIS A 324 -7.86 18.15 15.70
N GLU A 325 -6.76 18.91 15.63
CA GLU A 325 -6.35 19.86 16.69
C GLU A 325 -7.40 20.96 16.90
N GLY A 326 -8.09 21.39 15.83
CA GLY A 326 -9.17 22.38 15.90
C GLY A 326 -10.42 21.91 16.66
N GLN A 327 -10.55 20.60 16.92
CA GLN A 327 -11.68 20.01 17.64
C GLN A 327 -11.40 19.81 19.14
N GLU A 328 -10.13 19.83 19.57
CA GLU A 328 -9.73 19.61 20.97
C GLU A 328 -9.60 20.91 21.79
N ILE A 329 -10.29 21.98 21.38
CA ILE A 329 -10.46 23.16 22.25
C ILE A 329 -11.51 22.81 23.31
N ILE A 330 -11.06 22.18 24.40
CA ILE A 330 -11.81 22.11 25.65
C ILE A 330 -11.98 23.55 26.15
N PHE A 331 -13.12 24.18 25.81
CA PHE A 331 -13.54 25.41 26.46
C PHE A 331 -13.83 25.10 27.93
N GLY A 332 -12.92 25.49 28.82
CA GLY A 332 -13.21 25.73 30.23
C GLY A 332 -12.44 24.89 31.23
N ARG A 333 -11.44 25.52 31.84
CA ARG A 333 -11.40 25.66 33.30
C ARG A 333 -10.83 27.03 33.66
#